data_AF-A0A4J1W009-F1
#
_entry.id   AF-A0A4J1W009-F1
#
_cell.length_a   1.000
_cell.length_b   1.000
_cell.length_c   1.000
_cell.angle_alpha   90.00
_cell.angle_beta   90.00
_cell.angle_gamma   90.00
#
_symmetry.space_group_name_H-M   'P 1'
#
loop_
_entity.id
_entity.type
_entity.pdbx_description
1 polymer ?
#
loop_
_entity_poly.entity_id
_entity_poly.type
_entity_poly.pdbx_seq_one_letter_code
_entity_poly.pdbx_strand_id
1 'polypeptide(L)'
;MKQKQPIVSRTKQHTFEELIQDQKLERLAKLSPDLVGRYGFTASCASSFANLIKEAYGGKNLNVVYASRMLALWNIACSCYHKADGYSLADALFSDKKICLDSYYYHKNTSNTITSDVIKDVYDNYNNYMVLTREATPEYIYVVQTEMPKDSDLYFYIREVLGLSFSTMHYAFLVKVLAGAFARKYKPYRN
;
A
#
# COMPACT_ATOMS: atom_id res chain seq x y z
N MET A 1 -20.05 -2.54 19.45
CA MET A 1 -19.01 -1.56 19.07
C MET A 1 -19.52 -0.77 17.88
N LYS A 2 -19.63 0.57 17.94
CA LYS A 2 -19.97 1.37 16.76
C LYS A 2 -18.82 1.23 15.75
N GLN A 3 -19.08 0.70 14.55
CA GLN A 3 -18.09 0.71 13.48
C GLN A 3 -17.68 2.16 13.22
N LYS A 4 -16.39 2.45 13.38
CA LYS A 4 -15.82 3.76 13.02
C LYS A 4 -16.01 3.92 11.52
N GLN A 5 -16.65 5.01 11.09
CA GLN A 5 -16.86 5.23 9.66
C GLN A 5 -15.50 5.27 8.94
N PRO A 6 -15.36 4.59 7.79
CA PRO A 6 -14.12 4.63 7.02
C PRO A 6 -13.83 6.06 6.57
N ILE A 7 -12.57 6.47 6.73
CA ILE A 7 -12.10 7.81 6.35
C ILE A 7 -11.78 7.78 4.85
N VAL A 8 -12.28 8.77 4.12
CA VAL A 8 -11.89 9.01 2.72
C VAL A 8 -10.47 9.56 2.72
N SER A 9 -9.57 8.86 2.05
CA SER A 9 -8.16 9.24 1.95
C SER A 9 -8.01 10.53 1.13
N ARG A 10 -6.88 11.21 1.31
CA ARG A 10 -6.43 12.30 0.46
C ARG A 10 -4.92 12.18 0.27
N THR A 11 -4.41 12.68 -0.85
CA THR A 11 -2.97 12.84 -1.02
C THR A 11 -2.54 14.20 -0.46
N LYS A 12 -1.28 14.59 -0.67
CA LYS A 12 -0.82 15.96 -0.37
C LYS A 12 -1.39 16.98 -1.35
N GLN A 13 -1.81 16.54 -2.55
CA GLN A 13 -2.18 17.41 -3.67
C GLN A 13 -3.68 17.38 -3.97
N HIS A 14 -4.34 16.24 -3.76
CA HIS A 14 -5.66 15.98 -4.28
C HIS A 14 -6.58 15.22 -3.31
N THR A 15 -7.86 15.51 -3.44
CA THR A 15 -9.00 14.91 -2.73
C THR A 15 -9.90 14.15 -3.71
N PHE A 16 -10.82 13.34 -3.17
CA PHE A 16 -11.76 12.62 -4.01
C PHE A 16 -12.80 13.57 -4.63
N GLU A 17 -13.20 14.62 -3.92
CA GLU A 17 -14.09 15.67 -4.40
C GLU A 17 -13.52 16.37 -5.64
N GLU A 18 -12.23 16.70 -5.63
CA GLU A 18 -11.56 17.29 -6.80
C GLU A 18 -11.56 16.32 -8.00
N LEU A 19 -11.36 15.02 -7.76
CA LEU A 19 -11.42 14.01 -8.83
C LEU A 19 -12.82 13.97 -9.49
N ILE A 20 -13.87 14.15 -8.68
CA ILE A 20 -15.25 14.22 -9.16
C ILE A 20 -15.47 15.50 -9.98
N GLN A 21 -15.05 16.66 -9.44
CA GLN A 21 -15.23 17.97 -10.06
C GLN A 21 -14.49 18.10 -11.39
N ASP A 22 -13.27 17.55 -11.48
CA ASP A 22 -12.48 17.51 -12.71
C ASP A 22 -12.95 16.43 -13.72
N GLN A 23 -14.04 15.74 -13.40
CA GLN A 23 -14.65 14.69 -14.20
C GLN A 23 -13.69 13.53 -14.56
N LYS A 24 -12.77 13.16 -13.64
CA LYS A 24 -11.74 12.12 -13.87
C LYS A 24 -12.10 10.74 -13.29
N LEU A 25 -13.33 10.49 -12.83
CA LEU A 25 -13.73 9.19 -12.25
C LEU A 25 -13.62 8.02 -13.21
N GLU A 26 -13.83 8.25 -14.51
CA GLU A 26 -13.68 7.18 -15.52
C GLU A 26 -12.26 6.60 -15.51
N ARG A 27 -11.26 7.44 -15.24
CA ARG A 27 -9.87 6.99 -15.14
C ARG A 27 -9.67 6.09 -13.94
N LEU A 28 -10.24 6.42 -12.80
CA LEU A 28 -10.22 5.58 -11.60
C LEU A 28 -10.96 4.26 -11.84
N ALA A 29 -12.13 4.31 -12.49
CA ALA A 29 -12.93 3.14 -12.80
C ALA A 29 -12.20 2.13 -13.72
N LYS A 30 -11.39 2.62 -14.66
CA LYS A 30 -10.54 1.77 -15.53
C LYS A 30 -9.50 0.95 -14.76
N LEU A 31 -9.11 1.38 -13.56
CA LEU A 31 -8.18 0.65 -12.69
C LEU A 31 -8.87 -0.41 -11.82
N SER A 32 -10.21 -0.48 -11.83
CA SER A 32 -10.98 -1.33 -10.92
C SER A 32 -10.68 -2.83 -10.98
N PRO A 33 -10.37 -3.47 -12.13
CA PRO A 33 -10.04 -4.89 -12.16
C PRO A 33 -8.77 -5.21 -11.37
N ASP A 34 -7.84 -4.25 -11.32
CA ASP A 34 -6.49 -4.43 -10.79
C ASP A 34 -6.38 -3.94 -9.33
N LEU A 35 -7.23 -2.99 -8.93
CA LEU A 35 -7.29 -2.45 -7.56
C LEU A 35 -8.33 -3.22 -6.73
N VAL A 36 -8.02 -4.47 -6.37
CA VAL A 36 -8.90 -5.28 -5.51
C VAL A 36 -8.56 -5.05 -4.04
N GLY A 37 -9.51 -4.52 -3.26
CA GLY A 37 -9.35 -4.32 -1.82
C GLY A 37 -10.68 -4.20 -1.08
N ARG A 38 -10.71 -4.62 0.19
CA ARG A 38 -11.90 -4.47 1.04
C ARG A 38 -11.88 -3.11 1.72
N TYR A 39 -12.70 -2.17 1.26
CA TYR A 39 -13.04 -0.96 2.01
C TYR A 39 -14.54 -0.93 2.31
N GLY A 40 -14.86 -0.81 3.59
CA GLY A 40 -16.23 -0.90 4.11
C GLY A 40 -17.05 0.38 3.98
N PHE A 41 -16.92 1.11 2.86
CA PHE A 41 -17.71 2.32 2.63
C PHE A 41 -19.19 1.96 2.51
N THR A 42 -19.96 2.26 3.55
CA THR A 42 -21.40 2.03 3.57
C THR A 42 -22.13 3.04 2.69
N ALA A 43 -23.39 2.75 2.37
CA ALA A 43 -24.24 3.68 1.63
C ALA A 43 -24.31 5.06 2.30
N SER A 44 -24.37 5.12 3.64
CA SER A 44 -24.41 6.39 4.38
C SER A 44 -23.16 7.26 4.18
N CYS A 45 -21.97 6.65 4.07
CA CYS A 45 -20.72 7.38 3.84
C CYS A 45 -20.59 7.89 2.40
N ALA A 46 -21.24 7.20 1.45
CA ALA A 46 -21.15 7.52 0.03
C ALA A 46 -22.23 8.47 -0.48
N SER A 47 -23.29 8.75 0.31
CA SER A 47 -24.44 9.55 -0.13
C SER A 47 -24.08 10.98 -0.57
N SER A 48 -23.22 11.69 0.19
CA SER A 48 -22.78 13.04 -0.17
C SER A 48 -22.02 13.03 -1.49
N PHE A 49 -21.10 12.08 -1.66
CA PHE A 49 -20.35 11.88 -2.89
C PHE A 49 -21.25 11.51 -4.06
N ALA A 50 -22.26 10.65 -3.86
CA ALA A 50 -23.20 10.31 -4.92
C ALA A 50 -23.93 11.55 -5.47
N ASN A 51 -24.27 12.52 -4.62
CA ASN A 51 -24.84 13.79 -5.07
C ASN A 51 -23.82 14.65 -5.82
N LEU A 52 -22.59 14.78 -5.31
CA LEU A 52 -21.52 15.50 -6.01
C LEU A 52 -21.25 14.93 -7.41
N ILE A 53 -21.26 13.60 -7.55
CA ILE A 53 -21.06 12.97 -8.86
C ILE A 53 -22.26 13.25 -9.78
N LYS A 54 -23.50 13.23 -9.27
CA LYS A 54 -24.69 13.58 -10.08
C LYS A 54 -24.57 15.00 -10.63
N GLU A 55 -24.19 15.94 -9.78
CA GLU A 55 -24.03 17.35 -10.14
C GLU A 55 -22.92 17.53 -11.18
N ALA A 56 -21.73 16.95 -10.94
CA ALA A 56 -20.58 17.12 -11.82
C ALA A 56 -20.74 16.45 -13.20
N TYR A 57 -21.48 15.34 -13.29
CA TYR A 57 -21.64 14.56 -14.54
C TYR A 57 -23.03 14.72 -15.20
N GLY A 58 -23.90 15.58 -14.66
CA GLY A 58 -25.25 15.82 -15.20
C GLY A 58 -26.17 14.59 -15.20
N GLY A 59 -25.85 13.56 -14.41
CA GLY A 59 -26.51 12.26 -14.44
C GLY A 59 -27.75 12.19 -13.56
N LYS A 60 -28.91 11.78 -14.11
CA LYS A 60 -30.18 11.72 -13.37
C LYS A 60 -30.30 10.55 -12.37
N ASN A 61 -29.44 9.53 -12.39
CA ASN A 61 -29.58 8.32 -11.54
C ASN A 61 -28.25 7.68 -11.12
N LEU A 62 -27.33 8.43 -10.52
CA LEU A 62 -26.11 7.84 -9.97
C LEU A 62 -26.38 7.10 -8.66
N ASN A 63 -26.05 5.80 -8.65
CA ASN A 63 -26.30 4.87 -7.56
C ASN A 63 -25.26 5.08 -6.44
N VAL A 64 -25.70 5.16 -5.18
CA VAL A 64 -24.84 5.26 -3.99
C VAL A 64 -23.82 4.11 -3.92
N VAL A 65 -24.16 2.93 -4.46
CA VAL A 65 -23.25 1.78 -4.60
C VAL A 65 -22.06 2.12 -5.51
N TYR A 66 -22.27 2.87 -6.60
CA TYR A 66 -21.20 3.30 -7.47
C TYR A 66 -20.25 4.26 -6.74
N ALA A 67 -20.78 5.26 -6.02
CA ALA A 67 -19.99 6.19 -5.24
C ALA A 67 -19.16 5.46 -4.16
N SER A 68 -19.75 4.48 -3.46
CA SER A 68 -19.04 3.64 -2.49
C SER A 68 -17.87 2.87 -3.13
N ARG A 69 -18.06 2.29 -4.32
CA ARG A 69 -17.00 1.59 -5.05
C ARG A 69 -15.88 2.55 -5.48
N MET A 70 -16.23 3.73 -5.98
CA MET A 70 -15.23 4.73 -6.35
C MET A 70 -14.43 5.23 -5.15
N LEU A 71 -15.07 5.40 -3.98
CA LEU A 71 -14.36 5.72 -2.73
C LEU A 71 -13.38 4.63 -2.32
N ALA A 72 -13.77 3.36 -2.45
CA ALA A 72 -12.87 2.24 -2.18
C ALA A 72 -11.65 2.25 -3.10
N LEU A 73 -11.86 2.43 -4.41
CA LEU A 73 -10.79 2.51 -5.41
C LEU A 73 -9.88 3.72 -5.17
N TRP A 74 -10.46 4.88 -4.83
CA TRP A 74 -9.71 6.08 -4.50
C TRP A 74 -8.80 5.85 -3.29
N ASN A 75 -9.31 5.25 -2.22
CA ASN A 75 -8.49 4.93 -1.05
C ASN A 75 -7.34 3.97 -1.36
N ILE A 76 -7.57 2.99 -2.26
CA ILE A 76 -6.50 2.12 -2.77
C ILE A 76 -5.47 2.96 -3.54
N ALA A 77 -5.92 3.80 -4.47
CA ALA A 77 -5.04 4.64 -5.27
C ALA A 77 -4.20 5.60 -4.42
N CYS A 78 -4.76 6.19 -3.37
CA CYS A 78 -4.00 6.99 -2.40
C CYS A 78 -2.94 6.17 -1.65
N SER A 79 -3.17 4.88 -1.49
CA SER A 79 -2.24 3.94 -0.84
C SER A 79 -1.28 3.28 -1.83
N CYS A 80 -1.36 3.58 -3.12
CA CYS A 80 -0.45 3.05 -4.13
C CYS A 80 0.59 4.11 -4.49
N TYR A 81 1.86 3.70 -4.49
CA TYR A 81 2.99 4.60 -4.71
C TYR A 81 3.87 4.09 -5.84
N HIS A 82 4.37 5.01 -6.66
CA HIS A 82 5.22 4.68 -7.76
C HIS A 82 6.59 4.21 -7.25
N LYS A 83 7.08 3.10 -7.79
CA LYS A 83 8.27 2.37 -7.31
C LYS A 83 9.57 3.17 -7.41
N ALA A 84 9.63 4.18 -8.27
CA ALA A 84 10.86 4.94 -8.53
C ALA A 84 10.93 6.29 -7.81
N ASP A 85 9.85 7.05 -7.77
CA ASP A 85 9.82 8.45 -7.28
C ASP A 85 8.87 8.65 -6.09
N GLY A 86 8.14 7.61 -5.67
CA GLY A 86 7.22 7.69 -4.54
C GLY A 86 6.00 8.58 -4.81
N TYR A 87 5.67 8.87 -6.06
CA TYR A 87 4.48 9.62 -6.41
C TYR A 87 3.21 8.76 -6.25
N SER A 88 2.11 9.32 -5.75
CA SER A 88 0.88 8.55 -5.53
C SER A 88 0.15 8.23 -6.85
N LEU A 89 -0.44 7.04 -6.94
CA LEU A 89 -1.33 6.67 -8.05
C LEU A 89 -2.55 7.60 -8.12
N ALA A 90 -3.07 8.03 -6.97
CA ALA A 90 -4.18 8.97 -6.91
C ALA A 90 -3.85 10.31 -7.59
N ASP A 91 -2.63 10.81 -7.39
CA ASP A 91 -2.19 12.05 -8.03
C ASP A 91 -2.03 11.88 -9.55
N ALA A 92 -1.57 10.70 -9.99
CA ALA A 92 -1.43 10.37 -11.41
C ALA A 92 -2.77 10.36 -12.18
N LEU A 93 -3.91 10.23 -11.50
CA LEU A 93 -5.24 10.32 -12.13
C LEU A 93 -5.54 11.70 -12.72
N PHE A 94 -4.90 12.76 -12.20
CA PHE A 94 -5.10 14.14 -12.65
C PHE A 94 -4.18 14.51 -13.82
N SER A 95 -3.10 13.75 -14.06
CA SER A 95 -2.20 13.95 -15.21
C SER A 95 -2.70 13.20 -16.43
N ASP A 96 -2.75 13.78 -17.63
CA ASP A 96 -3.19 13.06 -18.85
C ASP A 96 -2.24 11.95 -19.35
N LYS A 97 -1.16 11.67 -18.60
CA LYS A 97 -0.23 10.58 -18.88
C LYS A 97 -0.90 9.21 -18.71
N LYS A 98 -0.45 8.24 -19.52
CA LYS A 98 -0.82 6.84 -19.37
C LYS A 98 -0.29 6.30 -18.02
N ILE A 99 -1.18 5.65 -17.27
CA ILE A 99 -0.83 4.97 -16.02
C ILE A 99 -0.42 3.53 -16.34
N CYS A 100 0.76 3.13 -15.86
CA CYS A 100 1.22 1.75 -15.89
C CYS A 100 1.16 1.19 -14.45
N LEU A 101 0.16 0.36 -14.14
CA LEU A 101 -0.06 -0.11 -12.77
C LEU A 101 1.10 -0.93 -12.22
N ASP A 102 1.83 -1.68 -13.06
CA ASP A 102 3.02 -2.43 -12.67
C ASP A 102 4.15 -1.54 -12.12
N SER A 103 4.11 -0.24 -12.40
CA SER A 103 5.05 0.75 -11.85
C SER A 103 4.70 1.22 -10.44
N TYR A 104 3.57 0.79 -9.89
CA TYR A 104 3.11 1.12 -8.54
C TYR A 104 3.13 -0.10 -7.63
N TYR A 105 3.22 0.13 -6.33
CA TYR A 105 3.05 -0.88 -5.30
C TYR A 105 2.04 -0.41 -4.27
N TYR A 106 1.30 -1.34 -3.66
CA TYR A 106 0.42 -1.04 -2.54
C TYR A 106 1.24 -0.83 -1.25
N HIS A 107 1.23 0.39 -0.73
CA HIS A 107 1.95 0.78 0.47
C HIS A 107 1.22 0.33 1.74
N LYS A 108 1.29 -0.98 1.99
CA LYS A 108 0.81 -1.60 3.22
C LYS A 108 1.59 -2.89 3.48
N ASN A 109 1.83 -3.19 4.75
CA ASN A 109 2.26 -4.53 5.11
C ASN A 109 1.11 -5.53 4.89
N THR A 110 1.29 -6.45 3.93
CA THR A 110 0.34 -7.54 3.64
C THR A 110 0.77 -8.87 4.24
N SER A 111 1.94 -8.92 4.89
CA SER A 111 2.52 -10.14 5.43
C SER A 111 2.09 -10.41 6.87
N ASN A 112 1.76 -11.67 7.16
CA ASN A 112 1.60 -12.16 8.53
C ASN A 112 2.93 -12.69 9.11
N THR A 113 3.91 -12.95 8.25
CA THR A 113 5.21 -13.52 8.61
C THR A 113 6.22 -12.41 8.91
N ILE A 114 6.42 -11.51 7.95
CA ILE A 114 7.29 -10.33 8.07
C ILE A 114 6.47 -9.19 8.71
N THR A 115 6.16 -9.38 9.99
CA THR A 115 5.38 -8.42 10.79
C THR A 115 6.09 -7.07 10.97
N SER A 116 5.35 -6.04 11.35
CA SER A 116 5.92 -4.71 11.63
C SER A 116 7.02 -4.74 12.69
N ASP A 117 6.96 -5.65 13.68
CA ASP A 117 8.02 -5.77 14.68
C ASP A 117 9.32 -6.33 14.08
N VAL A 118 9.22 -7.24 13.10
CA VAL A 118 10.41 -7.78 12.41
C VAL A 118 11.08 -6.66 11.61
N ILE A 119 10.28 -5.86 10.89
CA ILE A 119 10.78 -4.70 10.14
C ILE A 119 11.41 -3.68 11.12
N LYS A 120 10.78 -3.45 12.27
CA LYS A 120 11.28 -2.56 13.31
C LYS A 120 12.61 -3.05 13.91
N ASP A 121 12.76 -4.35 14.17
CA ASP A 121 14.03 -4.90 14.68
C ASP A 121 15.16 -4.70 13.65
N VAL A 122 14.87 -4.86 12.35
CA VAL A 122 15.82 -4.51 11.29
C VAL A 122 16.21 -3.03 11.33
N TYR A 123 15.22 -2.13 11.42
CA TYR A 123 15.45 -0.69 11.49
C TYR A 123 16.29 -0.30 12.73
N ASP A 124 15.91 -0.79 13.91
CA ASP A 124 16.58 -0.47 15.18
C ASP A 124 18.02 -1.02 15.23
N ASN A 125 18.31 -2.10 14.50
CA ASN A 125 19.65 -2.68 14.38
C ASN A 125 20.38 -2.24 13.09
N TYR A 126 19.97 -1.15 12.42
CA TYR A 126 20.60 -0.70 11.16
C TYR A 126 22.12 -0.60 11.25
N ASN A 127 22.65 0.05 12.30
CA ASN A 127 24.09 0.22 12.49
C ASN A 127 24.83 -1.09 12.87
N ASN A 128 24.08 -2.17 13.11
CA ASN A 128 24.62 -3.46 13.53
C ASN A 128 23.90 -4.63 12.84
N TYR A 129 23.54 -4.46 11.56
CA TYR A 129 22.86 -5.48 10.76
C TYR A 129 23.64 -6.81 10.72
N MET A 130 24.95 -6.76 10.94
CA MET A 130 25.82 -7.95 10.95
C MET A 130 25.35 -8.97 12.00
N VAL A 131 24.82 -8.52 13.14
CA VAL A 131 24.29 -9.46 14.14
C VAL A 131 23.05 -10.16 13.61
N LEU A 132 22.15 -9.45 12.92
CA LEU A 132 20.99 -10.06 12.27
C LEU A 132 21.43 -11.08 11.21
N THR A 133 22.39 -10.73 10.35
CA THR A 133 22.85 -11.65 9.30
C THR A 133 23.45 -12.95 9.86
N ARG A 134 24.05 -12.92 11.05
CA ARG A 134 24.59 -14.12 11.72
C ARG A 134 23.50 -15.02 12.29
N GLU A 135 22.32 -14.47 12.55
CA GLU A 135 21.18 -15.20 13.09
C GLU A 135 20.28 -15.79 12.01
N ALA A 136 20.44 -15.35 10.76
CA ALA A 136 19.73 -15.88 9.61
C ALA A 136 20.14 -17.33 9.34
N THR A 137 19.15 -18.23 9.26
CA THR A 137 19.34 -19.62 8.85
C THR A 137 18.80 -19.82 7.43
N PRO A 138 19.24 -20.88 6.70
CA PRO A 138 18.71 -21.17 5.37
C PRO A 138 17.18 -21.33 5.34
N GLU A 139 16.59 -21.92 6.38
CA GLU A 139 15.14 -22.07 6.54
C GLU A 139 14.42 -20.72 6.61
N TYR A 140 14.88 -19.80 7.47
CA TYR A 140 14.27 -18.48 7.61
C TYR A 140 14.51 -17.60 6.38
N ILE A 141 15.66 -17.75 5.72
CA ILE A 141 15.93 -17.09 4.43
C ILE A 141 14.90 -17.54 3.39
N TYR A 142 14.64 -18.85 3.28
CA TYR A 142 13.66 -19.38 2.33
C TYR A 142 12.24 -18.88 2.61
N VAL A 143 11.83 -18.85 3.89
CA VAL A 143 10.54 -18.29 4.31
C VAL A 143 10.41 -16.83 3.89
N VAL A 144 11.41 -15.99 4.17
CA VAL A 144 11.41 -14.58 3.80
C VAL A 144 11.38 -14.38 2.28
N GLN A 145 12.14 -15.17 1.51
CA GLN A 145 12.12 -15.09 0.04
C GLN A 145 10.77 -15.46 -0.56
N THR A 146 10.11 -16.46 0.01
CA THR A 146 8.79 -16.93 -0.45
C THR A 146 7.72 -15.90 -0.15
N GLU A 147 7.75 -15.30 1.04
CA GLU A 147 6.79 -14.28 1.48
C GLU A 147 7.01 -12.93 0.77
N MET A 148 8.27 -12.57 0.55
CA MET A 148 8.68 -11.32 -0.10
C MET A 148 9.50 -11.62 -1.36
N PRO A 149 8.85 -12.03 -2.47
CA PRO A 149 9.52 -12.09 -3.76
C PRO A 149 10.10 -10.73 -4.14
N LYS A 150 11.20 -10.74 -4.90
CA LYS A 150 11.77 -9.50 -5.44
C LYS A 150 10.71 -8.77 -6.28
N ASP A 151 10.67 -7.45 -6.17
CA ASP A 151 9.76 -6.56 -6.90
C ASP A 151 8.26 -6.72 -6.55
N SER A 152 7.94 -7.47 -5.49
CA SER A 152 6.60 -7.52 -4.89
C SER A 152 6.24 -6.22 -4.15
N ASP A 153 4.95 -6.03 -3.88
CA ASP A 153 4.48 -4.88 -3.10
C ASP A 153 5.09 -4.82 -1.70
N LEU A 154 5.20 -5.99 -1.05
CA LEU A 154 5.82 -6.12 0.26
C LEU A 154 7.30 -5.71 0.22
N TYR A 155 8.03 -6.06 -0.85
CA TYR A 155 9.43 -5.67 -1.02
C TYR A 155 9.59 -4.15 -1.11
N PHE A 156 8.76 -3.47 -1.90
CA PHE A 156 8.81 -2.01 -2.01
C PHE A 156 8.34 -1.32 -0.73
N TYR A 157 7.30 -1.84 -0.09
CA TYR A 157 6.83 -1.35 1.21
C TYR A 157 7.94 -1.41 2.27
N ILE A 158 8.62 -2.55 2.42
CA ILE A 158 9.70 -2.70 3.41
C ILE A 158 10.87 -1.76 3.11
N ARG A 159 11.25 -1.61 1.83
CA ARG A 159 12.32 -0.69 1.44
C ARG A 159 11.99 0.77 1.77
N GLU A 160 10.73 1.16 1.58
CA GLU A 160 10.28 2.50 1.94
C GLU A 160 10.34 2.69 3.46
N VAL A 161 9.77 1.76 4.24
CA VAL A 161 9.70 1.86 5.71
C VAL A 161 11.08 1.88 6.36
N LEU A 162 12.02 1.08 5.83
CA LEU A 162 13.40 1.07 6.31
C LEU A 162 14.20 2.30 5.86
N GLY A 163 13.70 3.04 4.87
CA GLY A 163 14.28 4.29 4.39
C GLY A 163 15.50 4.14 3.48
N LEU A 164 16.10 5.28 3.11
CA LEU A 164 17.14 5.40 2.10
C LEU A 164 18.32 4.44 2.33
N SER A 165 18.75 4.30 3.58
CA SER A 165 19.88 3.47 3.99
C SER A 165 19.73 1.98 3.65
N PHE A 166 18.49 1.48 3.64
CA PHE A 166 18.19 0.11 3.24
C PHE A 166 17.67 0.02 1.81
N SER A 167 17.14 1.12 1.27
CA SER A 167 16.63 1.16 -0.09
C SER A 167 17.71 0.78 -1.11
N THR A 168 18.98 1.09 -0.87
CA THR A 168 20.09 0.76 -1.78
C THR A 168 20.64 -0.65 -1.59
N MET A 169 20.20 -1.38 -0.56
CA MET A 169 20.70 -2.73 -0.29
C MET A 169 20.22 -3.73 -1.35
N HIS A 170 21.11 -4.64 -1.73
CA HIS A 170 20.75 -5.75 -2.59
C HIS A 170 19.66 -6.61 -1.94
N TYR A 171 18.71 -7.09 -2.75
CA TYR A 171 17.60 -7.95 -2.30
C TYR A 171 18.07 -9.11 -1.41
N ALA A 172 19.11 -9.83 -1.82
CA ALA A 172 19.64 -10.97 -1.06
C ALA A 172 20.13 -10.58 0.34
N PHE A 173 20.63 -9.35 0.50
CA PHE A 173 21.08 -8.84 1.78
C PHE A 173 19.90 -8.44 2.67
N LEU A 174 18.91 -7.73 2.12
CA LEU A 174 17.67 -7.40 2.83
C LEU A 174 16.97 -8.66 3.35
N VAL A 175 16.88 -9.70 2.50
CA VAL A 175 16.35 -11.02 2.88
C VAL A 175 17.11 -11.59 4.08
N LYS A 176 18.45 -11.58 4.07
CA LYS A 176 19.25 -12.11 5.18
C LYS A 176 19.01 -11.34 6.48
N VAL A 177 18.94 -10.02 6.42
CA VAL A 177 18.72 -9.19 7.61
C VAL A 177 17.32 -9.42 8.19
N LEU A 178 16.30 -9.48 7.33
CA LEU A 178 14.92 -9.83 7.74
C LEU A 178 14.83 -11.24 8.30
N ALA A 179 15.50 -12.22 7.69
CA ALA A 179 15.55 -13.59 8.18
C ALA A 179 16.21 -13.69 9.55
N GLY A 180 17.24 -12.88 9.81
CA GLY A 180 17.87 -12.76 11.13
C GLY A 180 16.92 -12.19 12.19
N ALA A 181 16.22 -11.10 11.88
CA ALA A 181 15.23 -10.49 12.77
C ALA A 181 14.04 -11.44 13.02
N PHE A 182 13.60 -12.15 11.97
CA PHE A 182 12.59 -13.19 12.08
C PHE A 182 13.07 -14.33 13.00
N ALA A 183 14.28 -14.82 12.80
CA ALA A 183 14.88 -15.86 13.65
C ALA A 183 14.94 -15.43 15.12
N ARG A 184 15.31 -14.19 15.43
CA ARG A 184 15.29 -13.67 16.81
C ARG A 184 13.92 -13.74 17.45
N LYS A 185 12.91 -13.26 16.73
CA LYS A 185 11.53 -13.18 17.23
C LYS A 185 10.93 -14.56 17.49
N TYR A 186 11.29 -15.57 16.70
CA TYR A 186 10.70 -16.91 16.76
C TYR A 186 11.66 -18.01 17.25
N LYS A 187 12.86 -17.64 17.73
CA LYS A 187 13.69 -18.57 18.49
C LYS A 187 12.96 -18.90 19.80
N PRO A 188 12.68 -20.19 20.08
CA PRO A 188 12.31 -20.58 21.43
C PRO A 188 13.50 -20.23 22.34
N TYR A 189 13.23 -19.59 23.46
CA TYR A 189 14.18 -19.21 24.52
C TYR A 189 15.43 -20.11 24.53
N ARG A 190 16.58 -19.54 24.19
CA ARG A 190 17.86 -20.15 24.62
C ARG A 190 17.99 -19.85 26.11
N ASN A 191 17.81 -20.89 26.91
CA ASN A 191 18.24 -20.94 28.31
C ASN A 191 19.72 -20.59 28.43
#